data_AF-A0A975BDE6-F1
#
_entry.id   AF-A0A975BDE6-F1
#
_cell.length_a   1.000
_cell.length_b   1.000
_cell.length_c   1.000
_cell.angle_alpha   90.00
_cell.angle_beta   90.00
_cell.angle_gamma   90.00
#
_symmetry.space_group_name_H-M   'P 1'
#
loop_
_entity.id
_entity.type
_entity.pdbx_description
1 polymer ?
#
loop_
_entity_poly.entity_id
_entity_poly.type
_entity_poly.pdbx_seq_one_letter_code
_entity_poly.pdbx_strand_id
1 'polypeptide(L)'
;MKIKKKLKQKKDILFICINYYNEDDTQKFVYDLIKQKKSNLLHIIIVDNNGNEVSDHRLHNLSKMDSRIQVFNPVDNLGYFGGAAWALKKYLFQSNIPEWIIISNTDISFENTDFILNLLAMYPKEIEAIIAPSIISAKSGMDQNPYMTKRPNKIRMLFRKFIFMYRYTSFIYTYLYTTKLKILSKIERKNSKATSKRIYAPHGSFIIFNKMYFESGGSLNYEPFLFGEEVFIAETARSLGLHVKYEPLLSVLHQEHATTGKKNIMIRYQREASSYCADTFFFSK
;
A
#
# COMPACT_ATOMS: atom_id res chain seq x y z
N MET A 1 -38.81 -1.69 -25.08
CA MET A 1 -37.46 -1.67 -25.68
C MET A 1 -36.79 -0.33 -25.33
N LYS A 2 -35.54 -0.35 -24.85
CA LYS A 2 -34.65 0.81 -24.56
C LYS A 2 -34.81 1.55 -23.22
N ILE A 3 -34.51 0.85 -22.12
CA ILE A 3 -33.71 1.45 -21.02
C ILE A 3 -32.44 0.60 -20.87
N LYS A 4 -31.70 0.47 -21.97
CA LYS A 4 -30.30 0.03 -22.01
C LYS A 4 -29.44 1.27 -22.21
N LYS A 5 -29.25 2.03 -21.14
CA LYS A 5 -28.12 2.97 -21.00
C LYS A 5 -27.76 3.06 -19.52
N LYS A 6 -27.47 1.90 -18.90
CA LYS A 6 -26.39 1.87 -17.91
C LYS A 6 -25.16 2.34 -18.69
N LEU A 7 -24.82 3.62 -18.58
CA LEU A 7 -23.51 4.11 -18.95
C LEU A 7 -22.53 3.09 -18.36
N LYS A 8 -21.80 2.36 -19.21
CA LYS A 8 -20.69 1.51 -18.76
C LYS A 8 -19.76 2.47 -18.03
N GLN A 9 -19.85 2.48 -16.70
CA GLN A 9 -18.90 3.19 -15.86
C GLN A 9 -17.55 2.64 -16.27
N LYS A 10 -16.72 3.49 -16.87
CA LYS A 10 -15.40 3.11 -17.32
C LYS A 10 -14.66 2.67 -16.05
N LYS A 11 -14.39 1.36 -15.91
CA LYS A 11 -13.73 0.79 -14.73
C LYS A 11 -12.25 1.15 -14.81
N ASP A 12 -11.95 2.43 -14.59
CA ASP A 12 -10.59 2.94 -14.59
C ASP A 12 -9.92 2.57 -13.26
N ILE A 13 -8.64 2.21 -13.33
CA ILE A 13 -7.81 1.83 -12.19
C ILE A 13 -6.65 2.80 -12.15
N LEU A 14 -6.45 3.45 -11.00
CA LEU A 14 -5.29 4.30 -10.77
C LEU A 14 -4.26 3.53 -9.93
N PHE A 15 -3.05 3.37 -10.47
CA PHE A 15 -1.88 2.97 -9.70
C PHE A 15 -1.08 4.21 -9.30
N ILE A 16 -0.75 4.34 -8.02
CA ILE A 16 0.18 5.33 -7.51
C ILE A 16 1.37 4.58 -6.92
N CYS A 17 2.53 4.79 -7.52
CA CYS A 17 3.77 4.12 -7.19
C CYS A 17 4.73 5.15 -6.62
N ILE A 18 5.31 4.90 -5.45
CA ILE A 18 6.24 5.84 -4.81
C ILE A 18 7.67 5.36 -5.08
N ASN A 19 8.41 6.10 -5.89
CA ASN A 19 9.84 5.90 -6.10
C ASN A 19 10.62 6.70 -5.05
N TYR A 20 11.62 6.05 -4.44
CA TYR A 20 12.62 6.72 -3.61
C TYR A 20 13.96 6.01 -3.79
N TYR A 21 14.81 6.55 -4.66
CA TYR A 21 16.09 5.97 -5.10
C TYR A 21 15.98 4.51 -5.55
N ASN A 22 14.90 4.17 -6.28
CA ASN A 22 14.66 2.82 -6.77
C ASN A 22 14.19 2.80 -8.23
N GLU A 23 14.87 3.55 -9.07
CA GLU A 23 14.47 3.82 -10.45
C GLU A 23 14.42 2.53 -11.29
N ASP A 24 15.37 1.62 -11.08
CA ASP A 24 15.46 0.36 -11.83
C ASP A 24 14.26 -0.55 -11.55
N ASP A 25 13.87 -0.71 -10.28
CA ASP A 25 12.70 -1.52 -9.94
C ASP A 25 11.41 -0.80 -10.32
N THR A 26 11.36 0.53 -10.20
CA THR A 26 10.24 1.33 -10.69
C THR A 26 10.00 1.10 -12.18
N GLN A 27 11.05 1.09 -13.00
CA GLN A 27 10.92 0.77 -14.42
C GLN A 27 10.38 -0.64 -14.64
N LYS A 28 10.95 -1.66 -13.99
CA LYS A 28 10.49 -3.06 -14.10
C LYS A 28 9.01 -3.19 -13.71
N PHE A 29 8.64 -2.60 -12.57
CA PHE A 29 7.26 -2.63 -12.06
C PHE A 29 6.28 -2.01 -13.06
N VAL A 30 6.62 -0.86 -13.62
CA VAL A 30 5.79 -0.18 -14.63
C VAL A 30 5.70 -1.02 -15.91
N TYR A 31 6.80 -1.64 -16.34
CA TYR A 31 6.78 -2.56 -17.49
C TYR A 31 5.88 -3.77 -17.26
N ASP A 32 5.85 -4.31 -16.04
CA ASP A 32 4.97 -5.42 -15.70
C ASP A 32 3.50 -4.99 -15.66
N LEU A 33 3.20 -3.79 -15.17
CA LEU A 33 1.85 -3.21 -15.17
C LEU A 33 1.30 -3.03 -16.59
N ILE A 34 2.09 -2.46 -17.51
CA ILE A 34 1.63 -2.23 -18.89
C ILE A 34 1.37 -3.54 -19.66
N LYS A 35 2.03 -4.64 -19.27
CA LYS A 35 1.85 -5.98 -19.85
C LYS A 35 0.65 -6.74 -19.29
N GLN A 36 0.03 -6.27 -18.20
CA GLN A 36 -1.14 -6.92 -17.63
C GLN A 36 -2.31 -6.97 -18.64
N LYS A 37 -3.12 -8.02 -18.57
CA LYS A 37 -4.39 -8.06 -19.31
C LYS A 37 -5.30 -6.95 -18.81
N LYS A 38 -6.00 -6.28 -19.74
CA LYS A 38 -6.81 -5.08 -19.46
C LYS A 38 -5.99 -3.87 -18.97
N SER A 39 -4.69 -3.83 -19.24
CA SER A 39 -3.83 -2.70 -18.87
C SER A 39 -4.26 -1.37 -19.52
N ASN A 40 -5.06 -1.40 -20.58
CA ASN A 40 -5.66 -0.22 -21.21
C ASN A 40 -6.63 0.56 -20.31
N LEU A 41 -6.99 0.02 -19.14
CA LEU A 41 -7.80 0.66 -18.11
C LEU A 41 -6.96 1.31 -16.99
N LEU A 42 -5.63 1.15 -17.04
CA LEU A 42 -4.73 1.69 -16.03
C LEU A 42 -4.38 3.13 -16.33
N HIS A 43 -4.43 3.95 -15.29
CA HIS A 43 -3.65 5.18 -15.17
C HIS A 43 -2.54 4.91 -14.16
N ILE A 44 -1.29 5.22 -14.51
CA ILE A 44 -0.12 4.91 -13.69
C ILE A 44 0.55 6.22 -13.34
N ILE A 45 0.59 6.56 -12.06
CA ILE A 45 1.32 7.70 -11.54
C ILE A 45 2.56 7.17 -10.83
N ILE A 46 3.71 7.69 -11.24
CA ILE A 46 4.99 7.50 -10.57
C ILE A 46 5.27 8.79 -9.80
N VAL A 47 5.38 8.69 -8.49
CA VAL A 47 5.83 9.79 -7.63
C VAL A 47 7.33 9.62 -7.44
N ASP A 48 8.12 10.44 -8.12
CA ASP A 48 9.57 10.47 -7.95
C ASP A 48 9.92 11.29 -6.70
N ASN A 49 9.98 10.63 -5.55
CA ASN A 49 10.00 11.23 -4.23
C ASN A 49 11.43 11.54 -3.73
N ASN A 50 12.39 11.68 -4.64
CA ASN A 50 13.79 12.01 -4.35
C ASN A 50 13.98 13.49 -3.94
N GLY A 51 12.95 14.34 -4.11
CA GLY A 51 13.00 15.78 -3.82
C GLY A 51 13.73 16.57 -4.91
N ASN A 52 14.40 17.67 -4.53
CA ASN A 52 15.11 18.58 -5.43
C ASN A 52 16.38 18.01 -6.11
N GLU A 53 16.69 16.73 -5.92
CA GLU A 53 17.74 16.09 -6.70
C GLU A 53 17.32 15.95 -8.15
N VAL A 54 18.29 15.92 -9.07
CA VAL A 54 18.01 15.84 -10.52
C VAL A 54 17.15 14.61 -10.78
N SER A 55 15.88 14.84 -11.15
CA SER A 55 14.98 13.73 -11.46
C SER A 55 15.58 12.86 -12.54
N ASP A 56 15.54 11.55 -12.31
CA ASP A 56 16.10 10.60 -13.25
C ASP A 56 15.34 10.68 -14.59
N HIS A 57 16.04 11.10 -15.64
CA HIS A 57 15.51 11.16 -17.00
C HIS A 57 14.88 9.84 -17.44
N ARG A 58 15.31 8.70 -16.89
CA ARG A 58 14.76 7.37 -17.15
C ARG A 58 13.29 7.25 -16.73
N LEU A 59 12.89 7.83 -15.60
CA LEU A 59 11.48 7.83 -15.17
C LEU A 59 10.65 8.75 -16.06
N HIS A 60 11.14 9.96 -16.34
CA HIS A 60 10.46 10.90 -17.24
C HIS A 60 10.29 10.39 -18.68
N ASN A 61 11.17 9.49 -19.13
CA ASN A 61 11.01 8.86 -20.44
C ASN A 61 9.86 7.84 -20.46
N LEU A 62 9.44 7.28 -19.31
CA LEU A 62 8.29 6.37 -19.23
C LEU A 62 6.99 7.07 -19.63
N SER A 63 6.77 8.32 -19.20
CA SER A 63 5.56 9.07 -19.57
C SER A 63 5.52 9.47 -21.05
N LYS A 64 6.67 9.52 -21.73
CA LYS A 64 6.73 9.73 -23.18
C LYS A 64 6.44 8.46 -23.97
N MET A 65 6.75 7.30 -23.39
CA MET A 65 6.58 6.00 -24.02
C MET A 65 5.13 5.51 -24.01
N ASP A 66 4.37 5.83 -22.97
CA ASP A 66 2.99 5.37 -22.82
C ASP A 66 2.10 6.45 -22.20
N SER A 67 1.00 6.79 -22.88
CA SER A 67 0.07 7.84 -22.46
C SER A 67 -0.66 7.55 -21.15
N ARG A 68 -0.63 6.30 -20.67
CA ARG A 68 -1.17 5.90 -19.37
C ARG A 68 -0.29 6.33 -18.21
N ILE A 69 0.96 6.70 -18.47
CA ILE A 69 1.97 6.96 -17.44
C ILE A 69 2.15 8.46 -17.23
N GLN A 70 2.08 8.88 -15.97
CA GLN A 70 2.43 10.22 -15.52
C GLN A 70 3.52 10.14 -14.47
N VAL A 71 4.48 11.06 -14.53
CA VAL A 71 5.52 11.19 -13.51
C VAL A 71 5.32 12.52 -12.81
N PHE A 72 5.17 12.47 -11.50
CA PHE A 72 5.08 13.65 -10.66
C PHE A 72 6.27 13.71 -9.72
N ASN A 73 6.86 14.91 -9.61
CA ASN A 73 8.06 15.16 -8.84
C ASN A 73 7.73 16.24 -7.81
N PRO A 74 7.49 15.89 -6.54
CA PRO A 74 7.40 16.87 -5.48
C PRO A 74 8.77 17.54 -5.23
N VAL A 75 8.74 18.79 -4.79
CA VAL A 75 9.96 19.58 -4.45
C VAL A 75 10.73 18.93 -3.30
N ASP A 76 9.99 18.44 -2.32
CA ASP A 76 10.53 17.77 -1.14
C ASP A 76 10.12 16.30 -1.13
N ASN A 77 10.90 15.46 -0.44
CA ASN A 77 10.46 14.11 -0.12
C ASN A 77 9.24 14.20 0.83
N LEU A 78 8.10 13.67 0.40
CA LEU A 78 6.83 13.71 1.14
C LEU A 78 6.58 12.45 1.98
N GLY A 79 7.55 11.54 2.05
CA GLY A 79 7.36 10.23 2.65
C GLY A 79 6.45 9.34 1.79
N TYR A 80 6.13 8.13 2.29
CA TYR A 80 5.40 7.14 1.49
C TYR A 80 3.93 7.53 1.28
N PHE A 81 3.14 7.62 2.36
CA PHE A 81 1.72 7.97 2.27
C PHE A 81 1.50 9.44 1.93
N GLY A 82 2.38 10.35 2.36
CA GLY A 82 2.31 11.76 1.97
C GLY A 82 2.50 11.96 0.46
N GLY A 83 3.46 11.26 -0.15
CA GLY A 83 3.64 11.23 -1.61
C GLY A 83 2.41 10.69 -2.33
N ALA A 84 1.83 9.59 -1.82
CA ALA A 84 0.62 9.00 -2.37
C ALA A 84 -0.60 9.94 -2.29
N ALA A 85 -0.81 10.60 -1.14
CA ALA A 85 -1.88 11.55 -0.94
C ALA A 85 -1.76 12.77 -1.85
N TRP A 86 -0.55 13.31 -1.99
CA TRP A 86 -0.27 14.45 -2.86
C TRP A 86 -0.54 14.11 -4.33
N ALA A 87 -0.10 12.95 -4.79
CA ALA A 87 -0.34 12.48 -6.14
C ALA A 87 -1.82 12.24 -6.43
N LEU A 88 -2.53 11.60 -5.48
CA LEU A 88 -3.97 11.38 -5.60
C LEU A 88 -4.72 12.72 -5.69
N LYS A 89 -4.39 13.69 -4.83
CA LYS A 89 -5.00 15.03 -4.88
C LYS A 89 -4.80 15.71 -6.23
N LYS A 90 -3.59 15.63 -6.80
CA LYS A 90 -3.26 16.22 -8.10
C LYS A 90 -4.02 15.53 -9.24
N TYR A 91 -4.13 14.21 -9.19
CA TYR A 91 -4.93 13.43 -10.15
C TYR A 91 -6.42 13.81 -10.08
N LEU A 92 -6.99 13.88 -8.88
CA LEU A 92 -8.41 14.20 -8.69
C LEU A 92 -8.78 15.64 -9.05
N PHE A 93 -7.81 16.54 -9.15
CA PHE A 93 -8.04 17.89 -9.68
C PHE A 93 -8.40 17.88 -11.18
N GLN A 94 -7.99 16.84 -11.90
CA GLN A 94 -8.12 16.72 -13.35
C GLN A 94 -9.02 15.55 -13.78
N SER A 95 -9.48 14.72 -12.83
CA SER A 95 -10.16 13.46 -13.09
C SER A 95 -11.12 13.10 -11.95
N ASN A 96 -12.14 12.29 -12.27
CA ASN A 96 -13.02 11.73 -11.24
C ASN A 96 -12.30 10.62 -10.46
N ILE A 97 -12.84 10.28 -9.28
CA ILE A 97 -12.38 9.14 -8.48
C ILE A 97 -12.52 7.86 -9.34
N PRO A 98 -11.43 7.14 -9.62
CA PRO A 98 -11.46 5.90 -10.39
C PRO A 98 -12.03 4.78 -9.54
N GLU A 99 -12.53 3.71 -10.19
CA GLU A 99 -13.17 2.59 -9.49
C GLU A 99 -12.24 1.93 -8.47
N TRP A 100 -10.96 1.83 -8.83
CA TRP A 100 -9.91 1.31 -7.98
C TRP A 100 -8.73 2.27 -7.92
N ILE A 101 -8.19 2.46 -6.73
CA ILE A 101 -6.94 3.19 -6.48
C ILE A 101 -6.01 2.22 -5.77
N ILE A 102 -4.81 2.02 -6.31
CA ILE A 102 -3.81 1.09 -5.78
C ILE A 102 -2.58 1.88 -5.39
N ILE A 103 -2.19 1.74 -4.12
CA ILE A 103 -0.94 2.31 -3.61
C ILE A 103 0.05 1.16 -3.48
N SER A 104 1.22 1.32 -4.09
CA SER A 104 2.21 0.25 -4.17
C SER A 104 3.63 0.79 -3.98
N ASN A 105 4.46 -0.02 -3.32
CA ASN A 105 5.89 0.06 -3.48
C ASN A 105 6.30 -0.33 -4.91
N THR A 106 7.52 0.04 -5.29
CA THR A 106 8.08 -0.26 -6.62
C THR A 106 8.86 -1.57 -6.68
N ASP A 107 9.16 -2.19 -5.53
CA ASP A 107 9.81 -3.51 -5.41
C ASP A 107 8.82 -4.68 -5.41
N ILE A 108 7.64 -4.44 -5.97
CA ILE A 108 6.59 -5.44 -6.20
C ILE A 108 6.74 -6.02 -7.61
N SER A 109 6.40 -7.30 -7.77
CA SER A 109 6.38 -8.00 -9.05
C SER A 109 5.15 -8.88 -9.15
N PHE A 110 4.69 -9.14 -10.38
CA PHE A 110 3.51 -9.96 -10.65
C PHE A 110 3.95 -11.30 -11.23
N GLU A 111 3.46 -12.42 -10.67
CA GLU A 111 3.81 -13.75 -11.16
C GLU A 111 3.20 -14.05 -12.55
N ASN A 112 2.12 -13.37 -12.91
CA ASN A 112 1.40 -13.54 -14.17
C ASN A 112 0.77 -12.21 -14.65
N THR A 113 0.13 -12.26 -15.81
CA THR A 113 -0.52 -11.10 -16.46
C THR A 113 -2.01 -10.98 -16.16
N ASP A 114 -2.54 -11.76 -15.21
CA ASP A 114 -3.97 -11.86 -14.91
C ASP A 114 -4.38 -11.01 -13.70
N PHE A 115 -3.46 -10.35 -12.99
CA PHE A 115 -3.75 -9.63 -11.76
C PHE A 115 -4.87 -8.57 -11.94
N ILE A 116 -4.74 -7.71 -12.95
CA ILE A 116 -5.72 -6.66 -13.24
C ILE A 116 -7.05 -7.25 -13.72
N LEU A 117 -7.01 -8.32 -14.51
CA LEU A 117 -8.21 -9.02 -14.95
C LEU A 117 -8.97 -9.60 -13.76
N ASN A 118 -8.27 -10.23 -12.82
CA ASN A 118 -8.83 -10.82 -11.62
C ASN A 118 -9.40 -9.75 -10.68
N LEU A 119 -8.71 -8.63 -10.51
CA LEU A 119 -9.23 -7.49 -9.75
C LEU A 119 -10.54 -6.96 -10.35
N LEU A 120 -10.61 -6.82 -11.69
CA LEU A 120 -11.82 -6.33 -12.37
C LEU A 120 -12.99 -7.31 -12.31
N ALA A 121 -12.71 -8.61 -12.20
CA ALA A 121 -13.70 -9.66 -12.04
C ALA A 121 -14.30 -9.67 -10.62
N MET A 122 -13.61 -9.08 -9.65
CA MET A 122 -14.12 -8.92 -8.31
C MET A 122 -15.16 -7.80 -8.26
N TYR A 123 -16.31 -8.12 -7.66
CA TYR A 123 -17.28 -7.14 -7.21
C TYR A 123 -17.10 -6.96 -5.71
N PRO A 124 -16.62 -5.81 -5.22
CA PRO A 124 -16.65 -5.54 -3.81
C PRO A 124 -18.12 -5.48 -3.39
N LYS A 125 -18.47 -6.16 -2.29
CA LYS A 125 -19.69 -5.79 -1.58
C LYS A 125 -19.50 -4.37 -1.08
N GLU A 126 -20.58 -3.59 -0.97
CA GLU A 126 -20.52 -2.18 -0.55
C GLU A 126 -19.71 -1.94 0.74
N ILE A 127 -19.60 -2.94 1.62
CA ILE A 127 -18.86 -2.84 2.88
C ILE A 127 -17.34 -3.13 2.71
N GLU A 128 -16.93 -3.79 1.63
CA GLU A 128 -15.55 -4.23 1.36
C GLU A 128 -14.78 -3.17 0.56
N ALA A 129 -14.54 -2.01 1.16
CA ALA A 129 -13.92 -0.87 0.46
C ALA A 129 -12.40 -0.99 0.29
N ILE A 130 -11.73 -1.90 1.01
CA ILE A 130 -10.27 -2.09 0.95
C ILE A 130 -9.96 -3.57 0.77
N ILE A 131 -9.10 -3.87 -0.19
CA ILE A 131 -8.66 -5.21 -0.53
C ILE A 131 -7.17 -5.34 -0.27
N ALA A 132 -6.83 -6.37 0.49
CA ALA A 132 -5.47 -6.78 0.82
C ALA A 132 -5.17 -8.04 0.00
N PRO A 133 -4.36 -7.97 -1.08
CA PRO A 133 -3.95 -9.16 -1.80
C PRO A 133 -3.00 -10.01 -0.94
N SER A 134 -2.76 -11.25 -1.35
CA SER A 134 -1.59 -12.00 -0.92
C SER A 134 -0.32 -11.27 -1.34
N ILE A 135 0.60 -11.07 -0.41
CA ILE A 135 1.90 -10.42 -0.65
C ILE A 135 2.98 -11.40 -0.21
N ILE A 136 3.51 -12.16 -1.16
CA ILE A 136 4.52 -13.16 -0.87
C ILE A 136 5.87 -12.46 -0.76
N SER A 137 6.53 -12.62 0.39
CA SER A 137 7.89 -12.16 0.61
C SER A 137 8.87 -13.02 -0.18
N ALA A 138 9.65 -12.44 -1.10
CA ALA A 138 10.70 -13.17 -1.81
C ALA A 138 11.80 -13.69 -0.86
N LYS A 139 12.02 -13.01 0.27
CA LYS A 139 13.04 -13.39 1.27
C LYS A 139 12.61 -14.57 2.14
N SER A 140 11.36 -14.59 2.57
CA SER A 140 10.86 -15.56 3.56
C SER A 140 9.93 -16.62 2.98
N GLY A 141 9.39 -16.38 1.78
CA GLY A 141 8.34 -17.19 1.16
C GLY A 141 6.98 -17.12 1.87
N MET A 142 6.84 -16.27 2.88
CA MET A 142 5.58 -16.12 3.63
C MET A 142 4.71 -15.02 3.05
N ASP A 143 3.40 -15.22 3.18
CA ASP A 143 2.43 -14.16 2.93
C ASP A 143 2.49 -13.11 4.05
N GLN A 144 2.75 -11.87 3.67
CA GLN A 144 2.77 -10.71 4.56
C GLN A 144 1.35 -10.20 4.86
N ASN A 145 0.36 -10.64 4.09
CA ASN A 145 -1.05 -10.46 4.38
C ASN A 145 -1.71 -11.76 4.87
N PRO A 146 -2.71 -11.70 5.77
CA PRO A 146 -3.17 -10.52 6.51
C PRO A 146 -2.09 -9.92 7.42
N TYR A 147 -1.84 -8.62 7.31
CA TYR A 147 -0.90 -7.94 8.21
C TYR A 147 -1.39 -7.96 9.66
N MET A 148 -2.66 -7.60 9.87
CA MET A 148 -3.30 -7.75 11.17
C MET A 148 -4.72 -8.29 11.01
N THR A 149 -5.02 -9.39 11.70
CA THR A 149 -6.35 -10.01 11.68
C THR A 149 -7.33 -9.37 12.68
N LYS A 150 -6.82 -8.82 13.78
CA LYS A 150 -7.62 -8.21 14.86
C LYS A 150 -7.08 -6.84 15.24
N ARG A 151 -7.99 -5.93 15.61
CA ARG A 151 -7.66 -4.62 16.17
C ARG A 151 -6.79 -4.79 17.43
N PRO A 152 -5.65 -4.08 17.56
CA PRO A 152 -4.86 -4.15 18.77
C PRO A 152 -5.63 -3.51 19.94
N ASN A 153 -5.35 -3.94 21.16
CA ASN A 153 -5.91 -3.28 22.35
C ASN A 153 -5.06 -2.06 22.74
N LYS A 154 -5.62 -1.18 23.59
CA LYS A 154 -4.94 0.05 24.03
C LYS A 154 -3.59 -0.23 24.69
N ILE A 155 -3.51 -1.29 25.52
CA ILE A 155 -2.28 -1.69 26.20
C ILE A 155 -1.17 -2.05 25.20
N ARG A 156 -1.50 -2.79 24.14
CA ARG A 156 -0.56 -3.17 23.08
C ARG A 156 -0.07 -1.94 22.31
N MET A 157 -0.94 -0.96 22.07
CA MET A 157 -0.55 0.29 21.42
C MET A 157 0.36 1.13 22.32
N LEU A 158 0.04 1.21 23.62
CA LEU A 158 0.88 1.89 24.61
C LEU A 158 2.26 1.22 24.71
N PHE A 159 2.30 -0.11 24.77
CA PHE A 159 3.54 -0.87 24.78
C PHE A 159 4.38 -0.62 23.52
N ARG A 160 3.77 -0.57 22.33
CA ARG A 160 4.46 -0.21 21.09
C ARG A 160 5.05 1.20 21.15
N LYS A 161 4.26 2.18 21.60
CA LYS A 161 4.71 3.55 21.83
C LYS A 161 5.93 3.59 22.75
N PHE A 162 5.91 2.84 23.85
CA PHE A 162 7.06 2.73 24.77
C PHE A 162 8.28 2.03 24.15
N ILE A 163 8.10 0.94 23.39
CA ILE A 163 9.21 0.23 22.74
C ILE A 163 9.97 1.14 21.78
N PHE A 164 9.25 1.89 20.96
CA PHE A 164 9.87 2.76 19.97
C PHE A 164 10.35 4.09 20.56
N MET A 165 9.97 4.41 21.80
CA MET A 165 10.49 5.58 22.51
C MET A 165 11.98 5.48 22.81
N TYR A 166 12.48 4.26 23.10
CA TYR A 166 13.90 4.02 23.40
C TYR A 166 14.59 3.20 22.30
N ARG A 167 15.79 3.64 21.93
CA ARG A 167 16.56 3.04 20.83
C ARG A 167 16.87 1.56 21.05
N TYR A 168 17.35 1.21 22.23
CA TYR A 168 17.77 -0.16 22.54
C TYR A 168 16.60 -1.14 22.55
N THR A 169 15.44 -0.72 23.08
CA THR A 169 14.22 -1.54 23.07
C THR A 169 13.68 -1.75 21.66
N SER A 170 13.74 -0.74 20.79
CA SER A 170 13.39 -0.90 19.36
C SER A 170 14.29 -1.91 18.65
N PHE A 171 15.61 -1.86 18.89
CA PHE A 171 16.55 -2.83 18.32
C PHE A 171 16.26 -4.26 18.78
N ILE A 172 16.08 -4.46 20.09
CA ILE A 172 15.77 -5.77 20.66
C ILE A 172 14.43 -6.28 20.12
N TYR A 173 13.40 -5.43 20.09
CA TYR A 173 12.09 -5.80 19.58
C TYR A 173 12.15 -6.20 18.10
N THR A 174 12.87 -5.46 17.27
CA THR A 174 13.04 -5.75 15.84
C THR A 174 13.80 -7.07 15.64
N TYR A 175 14.85 -7.30 16.42
CA TYR A 175 15.60 -8.55 16.39
C TYR A 175 14.74 -9.76 16.81
N LEU A 176 13.98 -9.64 17.89
CA LEU A 176 13.07 -10.70 18.34
C LEU A 176 11.95 -10.96 17.32
N TYR A 177 11.39 -9.90 16.73
CA TYR A 177 10.34 -10.00 15.71
C TYR A 177 10.84 -10.71 14.45
N THR A 178 11.98 -10.29 13.91
CA THR A 178 12.60 -10.91 12.73
C THR A 178 12.99 -12.37 12.99
N THR A 179 13.48 -12.68 14.20
CA THR A 179 13.79 -14.07 14.60
C THR A 179 12.52 -14.92 14.68
N LYS A 180 11.44 -14.39 15.26
CA LYS A 180 10.14 -15.05 15.29
C LYS A 180 9.62 -15.36 13.89
N LEU A 181 9.72 -14.41 12.96
CA LEU A 181 9.30 -14.62 11.56
C LEU A 181 10.10 -15.73 10.88
N LYS A 182 11.41 -15.80 11.09
CA LYS A 182 12.27 -16.88 10.56
C LYS A 182 11.92 -18.26 11.12
N ILE A 183 11.45 -18.32 12.36
CA ILE A 183 11.02 -19.58 12.98
C ILE A 183 9.66 -19.99 12.43
N LEU A 184 8.71 -19.06 12.35
CA LEU A 184 7.36 -19.31 11.83
C LEU A 184 7.39 -19.71 10.35
N SER A 185 8.24 -19.10 9.52
CA SER A 185 8.38 -19.47 8.11
C SER A 185 8.86 -20.90 7.88
N LYS A 186 9.62 -21.46 8.84
CA LYS A 186 9.99 -22.89 8.81
C LYS A 186 8.83 -23.80 9.19
N ILE A 187 7.91 -23.33 10.03
CA ILE A 187 6.78 -24.12 10.58
C ILE A 187 5.57 -24.07 9.64
N GLU A 188 5.23 -22.89 9.11
CA GLU A 188 4.02 -22.63 8.32
C GLU A 188 4.12 -23.07 6.85
N ARG A 189 5.28 -23.61 6.43
CA ARG A 189 5.45 -24.25 5.11
C ARG A 189 4.54 -25.47 4.88
N LYS A 190 3.72 -25.86 5.86
CA LYS A 190 2.67 -26.88 5.75
C LYS A 190 1.34 -26.26 5.31
N ASN A 191 1.13 -26.30 3.99
CA ASN A 191 -0.13 -26.36 3.24
C ASN A 191 -1.43 -26.16 4.05
N SER A 192 -1.88 -24.92 4.15
CA SER A 192 -3.31 -24.62 4.20
C SER A 192 -3.65 -23.68 3.05
N LYS A 193 -4.70 -23.97 2.27
CA LYS A 193 -5.16 -23.05 1.25
C LYS A 193 -5.70 -21.80 1.95
N ALA A 194 -5.08 -20.66 1.70
CA ALA A 194 -5.53 -19.39 2.23
C ALA A 194 -6.95 -19.10 1.73
N THR A 195 -7.83 -18.66 2.62
CA THR A 195 -9.22 -18.32 2.29
C THR A 195 -9.44 -16.81 2.45
N SER A 196 -10.27 -16.26 1.56
CA SER A 196 -10.71 -14.87 1.67
C SER A 196 -11.42 -14.65 3.01
N LYS A 197 -11.06 -13.57 3.71
CA LYS A 197 -11.63 -13.25 5.04
C LYS A 197 -11.49 -11.77 5.35
N ARG A 198 -12.34 -11.30 6.26
CA ARG A 198 -12.20 -9.96 6.84
C ARG A 198 -10.98 -9.90 7.74
N ILE A 199 -10.22 -8.82 7.63
CA ILE A 199 -9.02 -8.56 8.44
C ILE A 199 -9.12 -7.17 9.05
N TYR A 200 -8.22 -6.86 9.98
CA TYR A 200 -8.16 -5.54 10.58
C TYR A 200 -7.38 -4.56 9.70
N ALA A 201 -6.14 -4.90 9.31
CA ALA A 201 -5.28 -4.01 8.53
C ALA A 201 -4.60 -4.75 7.37
N PRO A 202 -4.51 -4.12 6.17
CA PRO A 202 -3.70 -4.60 5.07
C PRO A 202 -2.21 -4.30 5.33
N HIS A 203 -1.31 -4.95 4.61
CA HIS A 203 0.12 -4.61 4.60
C HIS A 203 0.41 -3.37 3.73
N GLY A 204 1.31 -2.50 4.17
CA GLY A 204 1.59 -1.18 3.56
C GLY A 204 2.14 -1.21 2.12
N SER A 205 2.85 -2.29 1.75
CA SER A 205 3.56 -2.36 0.46
C SER A 205 2.66 -2.47 -0.78
N PHE A 206 1.41 -2.93 -0.61
CA PHE A 206 0.45 -3.01 -1.71
C PHE A 206 -0.99 -3.01 -1.17
N ILE A 207 -1.73 -1.93 -1.45
CA ILE A 207 -3.10 -1.74 -0.93
C ILE A 207 -4.01 -1.33 -2.07
N ILE A 208 -5.16 -2.00 -2.15
CA ILE A 208 -6.17 -1.75 -3.18
C ILE A 208 -7.39 -1.11 -2.51
N PHE A 209 -7.72 0.11 -2.90
CA PHE A 209 -8.89 0.84 -2.43
C PHE A 209 -9.96 0.84 -3.52
N ASN A 210 -11.19 0.50 -3.17
CA ASN A 210 -12.34 0.84 -4.00
C ASN A 210 -12.68 2.32 -3.83
N LYS A 211 -13.25 2.96 -4.86
CA LYS A 211 -13.72 4.35 -4.81
C LYS A 211 -14.59 4.66 -3.59
N MET A 212 -15.37 3.68 -3.12
CA MET A 212 -16.25 3.82 -1.96
C MET A 212 -15.51 4.22 -0.69
N TYR A 213 -14.24 3.83 -0.54
CA TYR A 213 -13.41 4.29 0.58
C TYR A 213 -13.32 5.82 0.61
N PHE A 214 -13.05 6.43 -0.54
CA PHE A 214 -12.91 7.87 -0.67
C PHE A 214 -14.26 8.59 -0.68
N GLU A 215 -15.28 8.03 -1.35
CA GLU A 215 -16.64 8.58 -1.36
C GLU A 215 -17.27 8.62 0.04
N SER A 216 -16.88 7.69 0.92
CA SER A 216 -17.30 7.65 2.32
C SER A 216 -16.50 8.61 3.22
N GLY A 217 -15.54 9.38 2.69
CA GLY A 217 -14.71 10.32 3.44
C GLY A 217 -13.34 9.78 3.86
N GLY A 218 -12.94 8.61 3.37
CA GLY A 218 -11.59 8.08 3.57
C GLY A 218 -10.55 8.95 2.89
N SER A 219 -9.37 9.05 3.48
CA SER A 219 -8.25 9.83 2.92
C SER A 219 -6.93 9.08 3.05
N LEU A 220 -5.93 9.58 2.32
CA LEU A 220 -4.53 9.17 2.48
C LEU A 220 -3.72 10.19 3.29
N ASN A 221 -4.38 11.21 3.86
CA ASN A 221 -3.73 12.30 4.60
C ASN A 221 -3.20 11.78 5.94
N TYR A 222 -2.02 11.18 5.88
CA TYR A 222 -1.31 10.61 7.00
C TYR A 222 -0.21 11.57 7.45
N GLU A 223 -0.23 12.00 8.71
CA GLU A 223 0.73 12.99 9.22
C GLU A 223 2.16 12.45 9.33
N PRO A 224 2.39 11.24 9.88
CA PRO A 224 3.75 10.73 10.00
C PRO A 224 4.41 10.48 8.65
N PHE A 225 5.69 10.81 8.58
CA PHE A 225 6.48 10.71 7.34
C PHE A 225 6.62 9.28 6.81
N LEU A 226 6.81 8.29 7.70
CA LEU A 226 6.96 6.87 7.35
C LEU A 226 6.36 5.97 8.44
N PHE A 227 5.94 4.78 8.01
CA PHE A 227 5.36 3.69 8.83
C PHE A 227 4.00 4.00 9.44
N GLY A 228 3.24 2.96 9.79
CA GLY A 228 2.00 3.07 10.56
C GLY A 228 0.76 3.33 9.70
N GLU A 229 0.93 3.40 8.39
CA GLU A 229 -0.14 3.50 7.40
C GLU A 229 -1.18 2.38 7.55
N GLU A 230 -0.76 1.17 7.94
CA GLU A 230 -1.66 0.03 8.07
C GLU A 230 -2.69 0.26 9.17
N VAL A 231 -2.26 0.83 10.30
CA VAL A 231 -3.15 1.16 11.42
C VAL A 231 -4.02 2.36 11.06
N PHE A 232 -3.44 3.37 10.40
CA PHE A 232 -4.18 4.55 9.93
C PHE A 232 -5.34 4.17 9.00
N ILE A 233 -5.07 3.33 8.00
CA ILE A 233 -6.08 2.86 7.05
C ILE A 233 -7.14 2.02 7.75
N ALA A 234 -6.72 1.10 8.61
CA ALA A 234 -7.63 0.23 9.35
C ALA A 234 -8.60 1.02 10.24
N GLU A 235 -8.08 2.03 10.96
CA GLU A 235 -8.90 2.86 11.84
C GLU A 235 -9.79 3.83 11.07
N THR A 236 -9.31 4.38 9.95
CA THR A 236 -10.13 5.20 9.05
C THR A 236 -11.25 4.39 8.42
N ALA A 237 -10.97 3.19 7.89
CA ALA A 237 -12.02 2.31 7.38
C ALA A 237 -13.03 1.96 8.48
N ARG A 238 -12.57 1.66 9.69
CA ARG A 238 -13.44 1.32 10.83
C ARG A 238 -14.33 2.48 11.25
N SER A 239 -13.83 3.72 11.30
CA SER A 239 -14.65 4.89 11.67
C SER A 239 -15.74 5.18 10.64
N LEU A 240 -15.51 4.81 9.37
CA LEU A 240 -16.46 4.92 8.27
C LEU A 240 -17.38 3.71 8.12
N GLY A 241 -17.29 2.71 9.02
CA GLY A 241 -18.08 1.47 8.92
C GLY A 241 -17.66 0.52 7.79
N LEU A 242 -16.54 0.79 7.13
CA LEU A 242 -15.98 0.01 6.03
C LEU A 242 -15.07 -1.12 6.52
N HIS A 243 -14.78 -2.10 5.67
CA HIS A 243 -14.03 -3.29 6.00
C HIS A 243 -12.85 -3.53 5.07
N VAL A 244 -11.76 -4.05 5.65
CA VAL A 244 -10.62 -4.58 4.92
C VAL A 244 -10.83 -6.07 4.70
N LYS A 245 -10.73 -6.50 3.43
CA LYS A 245 -10.83 -7.89 3.02
C LYS A 245 -9.48 -8.39 2.54
N TYR A 246 -9.03 -9.50 3.10
CA TYR A 246 -7.94 -10.27 2.51
C TYR A 246 -8.48 -11.15 1.38
N GLU A 247 -7.87 -11.05 0.20
CA GLU A 247 -8.24 -11.79 -1.00
C GLU A 247 -7.00 -12.52 -1.57
N PRO A 248 -6.79 -13.80 -1.22
CA PRO A 248 -5.59 -14.54 -1.63
C PRO A 248 -5.56 -14.91 -3.12
N LEU A 249 -6.66 -14.75 -3.85
CA LEU A 249 -6.68 -14.94 -5.31
C LEU A 249 -5.95 -13.82 -6.06
N LEU A 250 -5.79 -12.66 -5.44
CA LEU A 250 -4.88 -11.63 -5.89
C LEU A 250 -3.54 -11.86 -5.19
N SER A 251 -2.47 -12.06 -5.95
CA SER A 251 -1.14 -12.34 -5.42
C SER A 251 -0.10 -11.45 -6.08
N VAL A 252 0.81 -10.93 -5.28
CA VAL A 252 2.00 -10.19 -5.73
C VAL A 252 3.23 -10.68 -4.96
N LEU A 253 4.40 -10.57 -5.57
CA LEU A 253 5.69 -10.91 -4.97
C LEU A 253 6.41 -9.63 -4.56
N HIS A 254 6.80 -9.54 -3.29
CA HIS A 254 7.52 -8.41 -2.71
C HIS A 254 9.00 -8.77 -2.56
N GLN A 255 9.87 -8.10 -3.31
CA GLN A 255 11.31 -8.37 -3.30
C GLN A 255 11.99 -7.87 -2.01
N GLU A 256 11.36 -6.92 -1.32
CA GLU A 256 11.85 -6.29 -0.10
C GLU A 256 13.25 -5.70 -0.28
N HIS A 257 13.46 -4.93 -1.34
CA HIS A 257 14.72 -4.20 -1.52
C HIS A 257 14.78 -3.10 -0.46
N ALA A 258 15.53 -3.36 0.61
CA ALA A 258 15.64 -2.41 1.71
C ALA A 258 16.42 -1.19 1.22
N THR A 259 15.74 -0.05 1.05
CA THR A 259 16.43 1.24 0.98
C THR A 259 17.27 1.37 2.24
N THR A 260 18.59 1.46 2.07
CA THR A 260 19.59 1.48 3.14
C THR A 260 19.57 2.84 3.88
N GLY A 261 18.46 3.12 4.57
CA GLY A 261 18.33 4.30 5.43
C GLY A 261 19.23 4.20 6.66
N LYS A 262 19.74 5.34 7.13
CA LYS A 262 20.46 5.40 8.41
C LYS A 262 19.55 4.89 9.53
N LYS A 263 19.91 3.77 10.19
CA LYS A 263 19.08 3.10 11.22
C LYS A 263 18.49 4.05 12.27
N ASN A 264 19.22 5.10 12.65
CA ASN A 264 18.75 6.09 13.64
C ASN A 264 17.55 6.90 13.16
N ILE A 265 17.49 7.25 11.87
CA ILE A 265 16.37 8.03 11.32
C ILE A 265 15.11 7.17 11.21
N MET A 266 15.27 5.88 10.89
CA MET A 266 14.17 4.92 10.85
C MET A 266 13.50 4.75 12.22
N ILE A 267 14.30 4.67 13.30
CA ILE A 267 13.76 4.57 14.67
C ILE A 267 12.96 5.82 15.04
N ARG A 268 13.41 7.01 14.62
CA ARG A 268 12.67 8.26 14.85
C ARG A 268 11.29 8.20 14.19
N TYR A 269 11.22 7.80 12.92
CA TYR A 269 9.94 7.69 12.22
C TYR A 269 9.02 6.62 12.84
N GLN A 270 9.56 5.47 13.25
CA GLN A 270 8.78 4.45 13.96
C GLN A 270 8.22 4.98 15.30
N ARG A 271 9.00 5.78 16.03
CA ARG A 271 8.56 6.43 17.28
C ARG A 271 7.42 7.41 17.00
N GLU A 272 7.56 8.23 15.98
CA GLU A 272 6.55 9.22 15.58
C GLU A 272 5.25 8.52 15.15
N ALA A 273 5.33 7.58 14.22
CA ALA A 273 4.18 6.82 13.74
C ALA A 273 3.49 6.03 14.85
N SER A 274 4.24 5.36 15.72
CA SER A 274 3.65 4.61 16.85
C SER A 274 2.97 5.52 17.88
N SER A 275 3.53 6.71 18.11
CA SER A 275 2.91 7.71 18.99
C SER A 275 1.63 8.26 18.37
N TYR A 276 1.70 8.71 17.12
CA TYR A 276 0.54 9.19 16.35
C TYR A 276 -0.58 8.16 16.34
N CYS A 277 -0.30 6.92 15.90
CA CYS A 277 -1.34 5.89 15.82
C CYS A 277 -1.96 5.58 17.19
N ALA A 278 -1.16 5.55 18.26
CA ALA A 278 -1.68 5.31 19.60
C ALA A 278 -2.57 6.46 20.08
N ASP A 279 -2.08 7.68 19.98
CA ASP A 279 -2.72 8.87 20.54
C ASP A 279 -3.99 9.23 19.75
N THR A 280 -3.93 9.18 18.41
CA THR A 280 -5.03 9.57 17.51
C THR A 280 -6.17 8.56 17.46
N PHE A 281 -5.92 7.26 17.63
CA PHE A 281 -6.96 6.23 17.42
C PHE A 281 -7.31 5.37 18.65
N PHE A 282 -6.47 5.38 19.69
CA PHE A 282 -6.68 4.52 20.87
C PHE A 282 -6.86 5.32 22.16
N PHE A 283 -6.34 6.54 22.25
CA PHE A 283 -6.38 7.36 23.47
C PHE A 283 -7.12 8.69 23.31
N SER A 284 -7.39 9.14 22.09
CA SER A 284 -8.36 10.18 21.80
C SER A 284 -9.74 9.79 22.33
N LYS A 285 -10.40 10.74 23.00
CA LYS A 285 -11.76 10.60 23.54
C LYS A 285 -12.78 10.95 22.46
#